data_AF-A0A6N0X8K1-F1
#
_entry.id   AF-A0A6N0X8K1-F1
#
_cell.length_a   1.000
_cell.length_b   1.000
_cell.length_c   1.000
_cell.angle_alpha   90.00
_cell.angle_beta   90.00
_cell.angle_gamma   90.00
#
_symmetry.space_group_name_H-M   'P 1'
#
loop_
_entity.id
_entity.type
_entity.pdbx_description
1 polymer ?
#
loop_
_entity_poly.entity_id
_entity_poly.type
_entity_poly.pdbx_seq_one_letter_code
_entity_poly.pdbx_strand_id
1 'polypeptide(L)'
;MAVTLLSLPDGNSSLEFTPDEIEAVRQAISDLFGKVNSEPHATYSQIAFGGEAFIFEQEWDEPCLIALTGAGGRLLAEIERHLSGTTS
;
A
#
# COMPACT_ATOMS: atom_id res chain seq x y z
N MET A 1 -2.25 0.98 -14.03
CA MET A 1 -2.57 2.42 -14.16
C MET A 1 -1.30 3.14 -13.77
N ALA A 2 -1.35 4.33 -13.16
CA ALA A 2 -0.29 4.73 -12.24
C ALA A 2 -0.85 4.51 -10.83
N VAL A 3 -0.02 3.98 -9.93
CA VAL A 3 -0.36 3.86 -8.51
C VAL A 3 -0.85 5.22 -7.98
N THR A 4 -2.00 5.23 -7.29
CA THR A 4 -2.67 6.45 -6.84
C THR A 4 -2.98 6.39 -5.35
N LEU A 5 -2.67 7.46 -4.62
CA LEU A 5 -3.05 7.60 -3.21
C LEU A 5 -4.42 8.30 -3.07
N LEU A 6 -5.39 7.63 -2.47
CA LEU A 6 -6.70 8.16 -2.13
C LEU A 6 -6.80 8.48 -0.63
N SER A 7 -7.40 9.63 -0.29
CA SER A 7 -7.78 9.95 1.08
C SER A 7 -9.13 9.33 1.41
N LEU A 8 -9.22 8.63 2.54
CA LEU A 8 -10.45 8.00 3.02
C LEU A 8 -11.21 8.93 4.00
N PRO A 9 -12.55 8.78 4.13
CA PRO A 9 -13.38 9.66 4.97
C PRO A 9 -13.03 9.65 6.47
N ASP A 10 -12.40 8.57 6.95
CA ASP A 10 -11.95 8.39 8.33
C ASP A 10 -10.58 9.04 8.62
N GLY A 11 -9.98 9.68 7.62
CA GLY A 11 -8.66 10.31 7.72
C GLY A 11 -7.50 9.37 7.41
N ASN A 12 -7.77 8.12 7.04
CA ASN A 12 -6.76 7.19 6.53
C ASN A 12 -6.52 7.40 5.03
N SER A 13 -5.69 6.54 4.44
CA SER A 13 -5.39 6.57 3.01
C SER A 13 -5.37 5.17 2.43
N SER A 14 -5.75 5.06 1.18
CA SER A 14 -5.68 3.84 0.37
C SER A 14 -4.72 4.07 -0.79
N LEU A 15 -3.83 3.11 -1.01
CA LEU A 15 -2.97 3.08 -2.19
C LEU A 15 -3.62 2.13 -3.20
N GLU A 16 -4.15 2.70 -4.28
CA GLU A 16 -4.83 1.99 -5.35
C GLU A 16 -3.86 1.67 -6.49
N PHE A 17 -3.92 0.44 -6.99
CA PHE A 17 -3.08 0.00 -8.11
C PHE A 17 -3.74 -1.13 -8.90
N THR A 18 -3.25 -1.37 -10.12
CA THR A 18 -3.74 -2.47 -10.95
C THR A 18 -3.00 -3.79 -10.62
N PRO A 19 -3.55 -4.96 -10.98
CA PRO A 19 -2.88 -6.24 -10.73
C PRO A 19 -1.46 -6.33 -11.32
N ASP A 20 -1.24 -5.72 -12.49
CA ASP A 20 0.07 -5.67 -13.14
C ASP A 20 1.12 -4.85 -12.35
N GLU A 21 0.67 -4.01 -11.42
CA GLU A 21 1.53 -3.16 -10.57
C GLU A 21 1.86 -3.81 -9.21
N ILE A 22 1.26 -4.97 -8.87
CA ILE A 22 1.47 -5.65 -7.57
C ILE A 22 2.95 -5.88 -7.29
N GLU A 23 3.70 -6.41 -8.27
CA GLU A 23 5.13 -6.69 -8.08
C GLU A 23 5.96 -5.41 -7.94
N ALA A 24 5.56 -4.32 -8.61
CA ALA A 24 6.22 -3.02 -8.46
C ALA A 24 5.97 -2.43 -7.06
N VAL A 25 4.73 -2.50 -6.56
CA VAL A 25 4.38 -2.08 -5.19
C VAL A 25 5.12 -2.92 -4.16
N ARG A 26 5.17 -4.24 -4.34
CA ARG A 26 5.91 -5.15 -3.46
C ARG A 26 7.40 -4.82 -3.44
N GLN A 27 7.99 -4.55 -4.60
CA GLN A 27 9.39 -4.16 -4.71
C GLN A 27 9.64 -2.82 -4.02
N ALA A 28 8.79 -1.82 -4.24
CA ALA A 28 8.90 -0.51 -3.59
C ALA A 28 8.82 -0.62 -2.06
N ILE A 29 7.92 -1.46 -1.53
CA ILE A 29 7.85 -1.72 -0.08
C ILE A 29 9.16 -2.37 0.40
N SER A 30 9.70 -3.33 -0.34
CA SER A 30 10.97 -3.98 0.00
C SER A 30 12.14 -3.00 -0.01
N ASP A 31 12.20 -2.12 -1.00
CA ASP A 31 13.29 -1.15 -1.17
C ASP A 31 13.25 -0.04 -0.12
N LEU A 32 12.06 0.42 0.26
CA LEU A 32 11.87 1.52 1.21
C LEU A 32 11.87 1.04 2.68
N PHE A 33 11.26 -0.10 2.96
CA PHE A 33 10.92 -0.52 4.33
C PHE A 33 11.42 -1.91 4.70
N GLY A 34 11.99 -2.66 3.75
CA GLY A 34 12.53 -3.99 3.96
C GLY A 34 11.46 -5.07 4.04
N LYS A 35 11.57 -5.97 5.01
CA LYS A 35 10.78 -7.21 5.03
C LYS A 35 9.28 -6.93 5.24
N VAL A 36 8.47 -7.51 4.37
CA VAL A 36 7.01 -7.58 4.51
C VAL A 36 6.61 -8.84 5.25
N ASN A 37 5.72 -8.70 6.23
CA ASN A 37 4.99 -9.82 6.82
C ASN A 37 3.55 -9.79 6.30
N SER A 38 2.98 -10.95 5.99
CA SER A 38 1.61 -11.08 5.51
C SER A 38 0.88 -12.14 6.34
N GLU A 39 -0.32 -11.80 6.79
CA GLU A 39 -1.24 -12.66 7.53
C GLU A 39 -2.58 -12.71 6.77
N PRO A 40 -2.95 -13.87 6.19
CA PRO A 40 -4.21 -13.98 5.45
C PRO A 40 -5.41 -14.09 6.41
N HIS A 41 -6.48 -13.38 6.08
CA HIS A 41 -7.81 -13.49 6.72
C HIS A 41 -8.85 -13.97 5.69
N ALA A 42 -10.10 -14.16 6.15
CA ALA A 42 -11.16 -14.74 5.31
C ALA A 42 -11.51 -13.88 4.07
N THR A 43 -11.35 -12.56 4.14
CA THR A 43 -11.75 -11.62 3.07
C THR A 43 -10.65 -10.64 2.66
N TYR A 44 -9.54 -10.58 3.38
CA TYR A 44 -8.41 -9.69 3.12
C TYR A 44 -7.11 -10.32 3.62
N SER A 45 -5.96 -9.72 3.32
CA SER A 45 -4.70 -10.03 3.99
C SER A 45 -4.24 -8.83 4.81
N GLN A 46 -3.82 -9.05 6.05
CA GLN A 46 -3.14 -8.02 6.80
C GLN A 46 -1.66 -8.04 6.42
N ILE A 47 -1.13 -6.89 6.01
CA ILE A 47 0.27 -6.74 5.64
C ILE A 47 0.94 -5.81 6.63
N ALA A 48 2.17 -6.13 7.06
CA ALA A 48 2.95 -5.28 7.96
C ALA A 48 4.33 -4.99 7.39
N PHE A 49 4.70 -3.71 7.38
CA PHE A 49 6.02 -3.19 6.99
C PHE A 49 6.23 -1.80 7.62
N GLY A 50 7.49 -1.36 7.76
CA GLY A 50 7.80 -0.02 8.28
C GLY A 50 7.29 0.25 9.71
N GLY A 51 6.97 -0.80 10.48
CA GLY A 51 6.38 -0.68 11.82
C GLY A 51 4.86 -0.50 11.84
N GLU A 52 4.21 -0.48 10.68
CA GLU A 52 2.76 -0.26 10.54
C GLU A 52 2.06 -1.51 9.97
N ALA A 53 0.74 -1.56 10.15
CA ALA A 53 -0.14 -2.58 9.60
C ALA A 53 -1.12 -1.98 8.59
N PHE A 54 -1.42 -2.76 7.56
CA PHE A 54 -2.21 -2.39 6.40
C PHE A 54 -3.19 -3.51 6.09
N ILE A 55 -4.33 -3.14 5.52
CA ILE A 55 -5.25 -4.10 4.91
C ILE A 55 -4.93 -4.14 3.43
N PHE A 56 -4.58 -5.32 2.94
CA PHE A 56 -4.51 -5.61 1.52
C PHE A 56 -5.81 -6.29 1.10
N GLU A 57 -6.57 -5.58 0.28
CA GLU A 57 -7.79 -6.07 -0.33
C GLU A 57 -7.58 -6.20 -1.84
N GLN A 58 -8.17 -7.24 -2.40
CA GLN A 58 -8.21 -7.46 -3.84
C GLN A 58 -9.68 -7.60 -4.23
N GLU A 59 -10.41 -6.50 -4.10
CA GLU A 59 -11.81 -6.45 -4.50
C GLU A 59 -11.91 -6.14 -6.00
N TRP A 60 -12.72 -6.92 -6.72
CA TRP A 60 -13.16 -6.61 -8.10
C TRP A 60 -12.04 -6.21 -9.10
N ASP A 61 -10.92 -6.94 -9.08
CA ASP A 61 -9.76 -6.76 -9.97
C ASP A 61 -8.89 -5.50 -9.73
N GLU A 62 -9.18 -4.69 -8.71
CA GLU A 62 -8.38 -3.51 -8.34
C GLU A 62 -7.81 -3.68 -6.92
N PRO A 63 -6.55 -4.16 -6.79
CA PRO A 63 -5.93 -4.31 -5.48
C PRO A 63 -5.62 -2.96 -4.82
N CYS A 64 -5.78 -2.93 -3.51
CA CYS A 64 -5.49 -1.75 -2.71
C CYS A 64 -4.76 -2.08 -1.40
N LEU A 65 -4.01 -1.10 -0.89
CA LEU A 65 -3.41 -1.13 0.44
C LEU A 65 -3.97 0.01 1.28
N ILE A 66 -4.73 -0.34 2.31
CA ILE A 66 -5.39 0.61 3.21
C ILE A 66 -4.56 0.77 4.47
N ALA A 67 -4.16 2.00 4.78
CA ALA A 67 -3.50 2.33 6.04
C ALA A 67 -4.49 2.32 7.20
N LEU A 68 -4.08 1.77 8.34
CA LEU A 68 -4.87 1.76 9.58
C LEU A 68 -4.58 2.96 10.49
N THR A 69 -3.53 3.72 10.18
CA THR A 69 -3.07 4.87 10.95
C THR A 69 -2.58 5.98 10.03
N GLY A 70 -2.51 7.22 10.55
CA GLY A 70 -1.88 8.33 9.83
C GLY A 70 -0.37 8.16 9.62
N ALA A 71 0.30 7.29 10.38
CA ALA A 71 1.70 6.93 10.11
C ALA A 71 1.79 5.99 8.90
N GLY A 72 0.90 4.99 8.82
CA GLY A 72 0.76 4.14 7.64
C GLY A 72 0.46 4.95 6.38
N GLY A 73 -0.43 5.96 6.47
CA GLY A 73 -0.73 6.83 5.33
C GLY A 73 0.50 7.58 4.79
N ARG A 74 1.44 7.98 5.66
CA ARG A 74 2.70 8.58 5.22
C ARG A 74 3.59 7.60 4.47
N LEU A 75 3.61 6.33 4.89
CA LEU A 75 4.35 5.28 4.20
C LEU A 75 3.75 4.99 2.82
N LEU A 76 2.42 4.97 2.69
CA LEU A 76 1.76 4.84 1.39
C LEU A 76 2.11 6.00 0.44
N ALA A 77 2.19 7.23 0.96
CA ALA A 77 2.62 8.38 0.17
C ALA A 77 4.09 8.29 -0.28
N GLU A 78 4.96 7.66 0.50
CA GLU A 78 6.35 7.39 0.08
C GLU A 78 6.41 6.36 -1.05
N ILE A 79 5.58 5.32 -1.00
CA ILE A 79 5.47 4.31 -2.06
C ILE A 79 4.97 4.97 -3.36
N GLU A 80 3.89 5.75 -3.28
CA GLU A 80 3.34 6.46 -4.44
C GLU A 80 4.41 7.37 -5.09
N ARG A 81 5.14 8.17 -4.29
CA ARG A 81 6.21 9.04 -4.80
C ARG A 81 7.35 8.25 -5.44
N HIS A 82 7.76 7.16 -4.82
CA HIS A 82 8.82 6.29 -5.34
C HIS A 82 8.46 5.72 -6.72
N LEU A 83 7.23 5.23 -6.87
CA LEU A 83 6.74 4.64 -8.11
C LEU A 83 6.39 5.69 -9.18
N SER A 84 6.04 6.91 -8.78
CA SER A 84 5.78 8.02 -9.70
C SER A 84 7.05 8.69 -10.25
N GLY A 85 8.24 8.31 -9.74
CA GLY A 85 9.52 8.91 -10.13
C GLY A 85 9.74 10.32 -9.56
N THR A 86 8.92 10.76 -8.60
CA THR A 86 9.07 12.08 -7.95
C THR A 86 10.01 11.94 -6.76
N THR A 87 11.31 11.83 -7.04
CA THR A 87 12.35 12.00 -6.02
C THR A 87 12.47 13.50 -5.73
N SER A 88 12.20 13.91 -4.48
CA SER A 88 12.60 15.24 -3.98
C SER A 88 14.11 15.30 -3.75
#